data_AF-A0A939A8D6-F1
#
_entry.id   AF-A0A939A8D6-F1
#
_cell.length_a   1.000
_cell.length_b   1.000
_cell.length_c   1.000
_cell.angle_alpha   90.00
_cell.angle_beta   90.00
_cell.angle_gamma   90.00
#
_symmetry.space_group_name_H-M   'P 1'
#
loop_
_entity.id
_entity.type
_entity.pdbx_description
1 polymer ?
#
loop_
_entity_poly.entity_id
_entity_poly.type
_entity_poly.pdbx_seq_one_letter_code
_entity_poly.pdbx_strand_id
1 'polypeptide(L)' 'MSEFSNLTPIEIQRAGWNILRKQLGPVGALRFLLQYEKGEGDYTKLRRKMFKGETVDTLIHKMRKERKI' A
#
# COMPACT_ATOMS: atom_id res chain seq x y z
N MET A 1 19.47 19.68 15.98
CA MET A 1 18.05 19.26 16.12
C MET A 1 17.74 18.28 15.01
N SER A 2 16.91 17.26 15.27
CA SER A 2 16.51 16.29 14.24
C SER A 2 15.74 17.01 13.14
N GLU A 3 15.98 16.64 11.88
CA GLU A 3 15.24 17.15 10.71
C GLU A 3 13.72 16.96 10.85
N PHE A 4 13.29 16.01 11.69
CA PHE A 4 11.89 15.66 11.88
C PHE A 4 11.23 16.35 13.10
N SER A 5 11.95 17.19 13.85
CA SER A 5 11.48 17.74 15.13
C SER A 5 10.26 18.66 15.04
N ASN A 6 9.99 19.26 13.87
CA ASN A 6 8.87 20.20 13.66
C ASN A 6 7.75 19.60 12.80
N LEU A 7 7.81 18.31 12.48
CA LEU A 7 6.81 17.67 11.64
C LEU A 7 5.63 17.17 12.47
N THR A 8 4.45 17.30 11.90
CA THR A 8 3.24 16.62 12.39
C THR A 8 3.39 15.10 12.25
N PRO A 9 2.63 14.30 13.02
CA PRO A 9 2.67 12.84 12.91
C PRO A 9 2.43 12.31 11.48
N ILE A 10 1.54 12.95 10.72
CA ILE A 10 1.26 12.56 9.33
C ILE A 10 2.45 12.86 8.40
N GLU A 11 3.18 13.95 8.63
CA GLU A 11 4.39 14.29 7.87
C GLU A 11 5.53 13.33 8.20
N ILE A 12 5.70 12.96 9.48
CA ILE A 12 6.65 11.91 9.89
C ILE A 12 6.31 10.58 9.22
N GLN A 13 5.04 10.17 9.21
CA GLN A 13 4.61 8.92 8.57
C GLN A 13 4.90 8.92 7.06
N ARG A 14 4.61 10.02 6.37
CA ARG A 14 4.92 10.16 4.93
C ARG A 14 6.42 10.14 4.65
N ALA A 15 7.22 10.83 5.48
CA ALA A 15 8.67 10.83 5.35
C ALA A 15 9.25 9.41 5.55
N GLY A 16 8.82 8.71 6.61
CA GLY A 16 9.20 7.33 6.88
C GLY A 16 8.83 6.38 5.74
N TRP A 17 7.62 6.49 5.21
CA TRP A 17 7.19 5.69 4.05
C TRP A 17 8.07 5.92 2.82
N ASN A 18 8.39 7.18 2.50
CA ASN A 18 9.24 7.51 1.36
C ASN A 18 10.66 6.96 1.51
N ILE A 19 11.23 7.05 2.71
CA ILE A 19 12.57 6.51 3.00
C ILE A 19 12.56 4.98 2.90
N LEU A 20 11.58 4.31 3.52
CA LEU A 20 11.44 2.86 3.48
C LEU A 20 11.27 2.36 2.05
N ARG A 21 10.39 2.98 1.26
CA ARG A 21 10.18 2.61 -0.15
C ARG A 21 11.45 2.79 -0.99
N LYS A 22 12.19 3.88 -0.77
CA LYS A 22 13.42 4.17 -1.52
C LYS A 22 14.51 3.12 -1.25
N GLN A 23 14.62 2.63 -0.01
CA GLN A 23 15.68 1.71 0.38
C GLN A 23 15.31 0.24 0.21
N LEU A 24 14.07 -0.14 0.51
CA LEU A 24 13.63 -1.54 0.55
C LEU A 24 12.76 -1.94 -0.65
N GLY A 25 12.43 -0.98 -1.51
CA GLY A 25 11.37 -1.14 -2.50
C GLY A 25 9.98 -1.20 -1.86
N PRO A 26 8.91 -1.17 -2.67
CA PRO A 26 7.54 -1.14 -2.17
C PRO A 26 7.16 -2.40 -1.38
N VAL A 27 7.64 -3.58 -1.79
CA VAL A 27 7.34 -4.86 -1.13
C VAL A 27 8.06 -4.94 0.22
N GLY A 28 9.34 -4.57 0.28
CA GLY A 28 10.12 -4.60 1.52
C GLY A 28 9.62 -3.58 2.54
N ALA A 29 9.30 -2.37 2.08
CA ALA A 29 8.71 -1.32 2.93
C ALA A 29 7.37 -1.75 3.54
N LEU A 30 6.47 -2.35 2.75
CA LEU A 30 5.19 -2.84 3.25
C LEU A 30 5.37 -3.96 4.29
N ARG A 31 6.26 -4.92 4.03
CA ARG A 31 6.54 -6.01 4.98
C ARG A 31 7.11 -5.50 6.30
N PHE A 32 7.98 -4.49 6.25
CA PHE A 32 8.52 -3.83 7.45
C PHE A 32 7.39 -3.20 8.28
N LEU A 33 6.50 -2.44 7.65
CA LEU A 33 5.36 -1.81 8.35
C LEU A 33 4.45 -2.86 9.03
N LEU A 34 4.17 -3.96 8.34
CA LEU A 34 3.33 -5.04 8.86
C LEU A 34 3.92 -5.78 10.08
N GLN A 35 5.20 -5.57 10.41
CA GLN A 35 5.78 -6.10 11.66
C GLN A 35 5.25 -5.36 12.90
N TYR A 36 4.87 -4.09 12.74
CA TYR A 36 4.45 -3.22 13.83
C TYR A 36 2.95 -2.92 13.77
N GLU A 37 2.39 -2.86 12.56
CA GLU A 37 0.95 -2.72 12.37
C GLU A 37 0.35 -4.08 12.04
N LYS A 38 -0.30 -4.67 13.04
CA LYS A 38 -1.10 -5.87 12.83
C LYS A 38 -2.33 -5.46 12.03
N GLY A 39 -2.30 -5.72 10.73
CA GLY A 39 -3.44 -5.46 9.86
C GLY A 39 -4.72 -6.10 10.41
N GLU A 40 -5.84 -5.40 10.27
CA GLU A 40 -7.13 -5.87 10.78
C GLU A 40 -8.05 -6.32 9.63
N GLY A 41 -9.03 -7.16 9.97
CA GLY A 41 -10.07 -7.64 9.06
C GLY A 41 -9.70 -8.91 8.27
N ASP A 42 -10.61 -9.33 7.39
CA ASP A 42 -10.47 -10.53 6.56
C ASP A 42 -10.35 -10.11 5.09
N TYR A 43 -9.11 -9.94 4.63
CA TYR A 43 -8.82 -9.59 3.24
C TYR A 43 -9.40 -10.61 2.26
N THR A 44 -9.51 -11.89 2.64
CA THR A 44 -10.07 -12.91 1.76
C THR A 44 -11.57 -12.70 1.53
N LYS A 45 -12.33 -12.36 2.59
CA LYS A 45 -13.73 -11.94 2.45
C LYS A 45 -13.86 -10.64 1.67
N LEU A 46 -13.04 -9.64 1.98
CA LEU A 46 -13.08 -8.34 1.32
C LEU A 46 -12.76 -8.47 -0.19
N ARG A 47 -11.68 -9.17 -0.55
CA ARG A 47 -11.28 -9.44 -1.94
C ARG A 47 -12.40 -10.14 -2.72
N ARG A 48 -13.01 -11.18 -2.13
CA ARG A 48 -14.14 -11.88 -2.77
C ARG A 48 -15.33 -10.97 -3.04
N LYS A 49 -15.63 -10.02 -2.14
CA LYS A 49 -16.68 -9.04 -2.33
C LYS A 49 -16.32 -8.02 -3.42
N MET A 50 -15.11 -7.47 -3.39
CA MET A 50 -14.65 -6.44 -4.33
C MET A 50 -14.59 -6.93 -5.77
N PHE A 51 -14.18 -8.19 -5.99
CA PHE A 51 -13.98 -8.77 -7.31
C PHE A 51 -15.06 -9.81 -7.67
N LYS A 52 -16.24 -9.72 -7.06
CA LYS A 52 -17.32 -10.67 -7.32
C LYS A 52 -17.74 -10.59 -8.79
N GLY A 53 -17.61 -11.72 -9.51
CA GLY A 53 -17.96 -11.80 -10.93
C GLY A 53 -16.90 -11.25 -11.87
N GLU A 54 -15.74 -10.79 -11.36
CA GLU A 54 -14.60 -10.42 -12.20
C GLU A 54 -13.74 -11.65 -12.50
N THR A 55 -13.17 -11.69 -13.71
CA THR A 55 -12.09 -12.60 -14.07
C THR A 55 -10.79 -11.81 -14.22
N VAL A 56 -9.67 -12.53 -14.32
CA VAL A 56 -8.37 -11.88 -14.59
C VAL A 56 -8.44 -11.10 -15.91
N ASP A 57 -9.05 -11.66 -16.96
CA ASP A 57 -9.18 -11.00 -18.26
C ASP A 57 -10.01 -9.72 -18.19
N THR A 58 -11.14 -9.71 -17.45
CA THR A 58 -11.96 -8.49 -17.32
C THR A 58 -11.21 -7.39 -16.58
N LEU A 59 -10.42 -7.75 -15.56
CA LEU A 59 -9.58 -6.81 -14.83
C LEU A 59 -8.47 -6.23 -15.71
N ILE A 60 -7.75 -7.06 -16.46
CA ILE A 60 -6.69 -6.59 -17.37
C ILE A 60 -7.27 -5.66 -18.45
N HIS A 61 -8.44 -6.00 -19.01
CA HIS A 61 -9.10 -5.14 -20.00
C HIS A 61 -9.46 -3.76 -19.41
N LYS A 62 -9.99 -3.71 -18.18
CA LYS A 62 -10.29 -2.46 -17.48
C LYS A 62 -9.03 -1.63 -17.22
N MET A 63 -7.95 -2.26 -16.75
CA MET A 63 -6.70 -1.54 -16.47
C MET A 63 -6.10 -0.89 -17.72
N ARG A 64 -6.13 -1.60 -18.87
CA ARG A 64 -5.70 -1.06 -20.17
C ARG A 64 -6.58 0.12 -20.62
N LYS A 65 -7.90 0.02 -20.43
CA LYS A 65 -8.84 1.11 -20.75
C LYS A 65 -8.58 2.36 -19.91
N GLU A 66 -8.20 2.19 -18.65
CA GLU A 66 -7.88 3.28 -17.72
C GLU A 66 -6.44 3.80 -17.81
N ARG A 67 -5.60 3.26 -18.71
CA ARG A 67 -4.16 3.59 -18.84
C ARG A 67 -3.36 3.42 -17.54
N LYS A 68 -3.78 2.47 -16.69
CA LYS A 68 -3.07 2.13 -15.45
C LYS A 68 -1.91 1.17 -15.69
N ILE A 69 -1.90 0.54 -16.87
CA ILE A 69 -0.85 -0.26 -17.51
C ILE A 69 -1.08 -0.24 -19.02
#